data_AF-A0A9J7HJM3-F1
#
_entry.id   AF-A0A9J7HJM3-F1
#
_cell.length_a   1.000
_cell.length_b   1.000
_cell.length_c   1.000
_cell.angle_alpha   90.00
_cell.angle_beta   90.00
_cell.angle_gamma   90.00
#
_symmetry.space_group_name_H-M   'P 1'
#
loop_
_entity.id
_entity.type
_entity.pdbx_description
1 polymer ?
#
loop_
_entity_poly.entity_id
_entity_poly.type
_entity_poly.pdbx_seq_one_letter_code
_entity_poly.pdbx_strand_id
1 'polypeptide(L)'
;MGDLKEELTCPVCLELFTCPIQLPCHHNLCRRCAEDVLHPETDSSRDDGEVAALSAAGAPSPEDTPDTFPCPICHDEVSLDGRGLDGLKKDLLLQHIVDRYVAQKKKDEKIPCQLCKRPAKMAAKSCLECKVSYCEQCLAVTHPNHAPFTEHELVDPRTTFDEVSIASFLATPQERSL
;
A
#
# COMPACT_ATOMS: atom_id res chain seq x y z
N MET A 1 23.85 -1.76 2.32
CA MET A 1 22.89 -1.98 3.42
C MET A 1 21.53 -1.74 2.80
N GLY A 2 20.69 -2.77 2.72
CA GLY A 2 19.37 -2.69 2.06
C GLY A 2 18.44 -1.72 2.80
N ASP A 3 17.43 -1.22 2.09
CA ASP A 3 16.37 -0.44 2.71
C ASP A 3 15.51 -1.39 3.55
N LEU A 4 15.40 -1.14 4.86
CA LEU A 4 14.57 -1.93 5.80
C LEU A 4 13.12 -2.08 5.29
N LYS A 5 12.66 -1.14 4.43
CA LYS A 5 11.39 -1.26 3.73
C LYS A 5 11.23 -2.59 2.97
N GLU A 6 12.27 -3.03 2.26
CA GLU A 6 12.22 -4.23 1.40
C GLU A 6 12.02 -5.49 2.25
N GLU A 7 12.65 -5.56 3.42
CA GLU A 7 12.51 -6.69 4.37
C GLU A 7 11.12 -6.74 5.02
N LEU A 8 10.40 -5.61 5.02
CA LEU A 8 9.06 -5.46 5.61
C LEU A 8 7.94 -5.45 4.56
N THR A 9 8.26 -5.84 3.33
CA THR A 9 7.36 -5.82 2.18
C THR A 9 6.83 -7.22 1.89
N CYS A 10 5.52 -7.31 1.65
CA CYS A 10 4.86 -8.53 1.20
C CYS A 10 5.29 -8.85 -0.25
N PRO A 11 5.73 -10.08 -0.56
CA PRO A 11 6.20 -10.45 -1.89
C PRO A 11 5.09 -10.57 -2.94
N VAL A 12 3.81 -10.55 -2.52
CA VAL A 12 2.65 -10.63 -3.42
C VAL A 12 2.16 -9.24 -3.82
N CYS A 13 1.80 -8.38 -2.85
CA CYS A 13 1.30 -7.03 -3.16
C CYS A 13 2.41 -5.97 -3.28
N LEU A 14 3.66 -6.29 -2.91
CA LEU A 14 4.79 -5.36 -2.92
C LEU A 14 4.61 -4.11 -2.03
N GLU A 15 3.68 -4.19 -1.08
CA GLU A 15 3.46 -3.18 -0.04
C GLU A 15 3.92 -3.69 1.33
N LEU A 16 4.02 -2.78 2.32
CA LEU A 16 4.32 -3.17 3.70
C LEU A 16 3.29 -4.18 4.22
N PHE A 17 3.74 -5.18 4.98
CA PHE A 17 2.85 -6.21 5.50
C PHE A 17 1.66 -5.62 6.28
N THR A 18 0.46 -6.04 5.89
CA THR A 18 -0.81 -5.68 6.55
C THR A 18 -1.48 -6.95 7.04
N CYS A 19 -1.63 -7.08 8.37
CA CYS A 19 -2.10 -8.30 9.02
C CYS A 19 -1.34 -9.54 8.51
N PRO A 20 -0.01 -9.62 8.70
CA PRO A 20 0.79 -10.74 8.23
C PRO A 20 0.34 -12.04 8.89
N ILE A 21 0.17 -13.06 8.06
CA ILE A 21 -0.01 -14.45 8.48
C ILE A 21 1.27 -15.24 8.18
N GLN A 22 1.62 -16.12 9.10
CA GLN A 22 2.77 -17.00 8.99
C GLN A 22 2.30 -18.37 8.50
N LEU A 23 2.83 -18.80 7.36
CA LEU A 23 2.58 -20.11 6.77
C LEU A 23 3.38 -21.21 7.49
N PRO A 24 3.03 -22.51 7.35
CA PRO A 24 3.81 -23.63 7.91
C PRO A 24 5.27 -23.68 7.42
N CYS A 25 5.54 -23.19 6.21
CA CYS A 25 6.88 -23.00 5.64
C CYS A 25 7.64 -21.78 6.20
N HIS A 26 7.09 -21.09 7.21
CA HIS A 26 7.65 -19.92 7.89
C HIS A 26 7.76 -18.64 7.05
N HIS A 27 7.18 -18.64 5.84
CA HIS A 27 7.02 -17.42 5.07
C HIS A 27 5.79 -16.63 5.51
N ASN A 28 5.86 -15.30 5.35
CA ASN A 28 4.79 -14.39 5.71
C ASN A 28 4.11 -13.82 4.47
N LEU A 29 2.79 -13.66 4.53
CA LEU A 29 1.95 -12.99 3.54
C LEU A 29 0.95 -12.08 4.24
N CYS A 30 0.46 -11.04 3.57
CA CYS A 30 -0.74 -10.34 4.04
C CYS A 30 -1.93 -11.31 4.02
N ARG A 31 -2.85 -11.21 5.00
CA ARG A 31 -4.07 -12.03 5.01
C ARG A 31 -4.83 -11.98 3.68
N ARG A 32 -4.97 -10.78 3.10
CA ARG A 32 -5.63 -10.57 1.79
C ARG A 32 -4.89 -11.29 0.66
N CYS A 33 -3.57 -11.14 0.59
CA CYS A 33 -2.77 -11.81 -0.44
C CYS A 33 -2.87 -13.34 -0.36
N ALA A 34 -2.97 -13.91 0.84
CA ALA A 34 -3.19 -15.35 0.98
C ALA A 34 -4.60 -15.77 0.51
N GLU A 35 -5.60 -14.91 0.71
CA GLU A 35 -6.97 -15.11 0.23
C GLU A 35 -7.03 -15.08 -1.30
N ASP A 36 -6.34 -14.13 -1.93
CA ASP A 36 -6.23 -14.03 -3.39
C ASP A 36 -5.50 -15.24 -4.01
N VAL A 37 -4.48 -15.79 -3.32
CA VAL A 37 -3.75 -16.99 -3.77
C VAL A 37 -4.61 -18.25 -3.61
N LEU A 38 -5.45 -18.31 -2.58
CA LEU A 38 -6.36 -19.43 -2.34
C LEU A 38 -7.53 -19.45 -3.33
N HIS A 39 -8.02 -18.27 -3.70
CA HIS A 39 -9.13 -18.06 -4.62
C HIS A 39 -8.68 -17.19 -5.80
N PRO A 40 -7.83 -17.70 -6.70
CA PRO A 40 -7.47 -16.97 -7.91
C PRO A 40 -8.73 -16.90 -8.78
N GLU A 41 -9.41 -15.75 -8.76
CA GLU A 41 -10.64 -15.57 -9.53
C GLU A 41 -10.37 -15.89 -11.00
N THR A 42 -11.06 -16.91 -11.53
CA THR A 42 -11.03 -17.22 -12.95
C THR A 42 -11.62 -16.01 -13.68
N ASP A 43 -10.77 -15.35 -14.45
CA ASP A 43 -11.01 -14.19 -15.28
C ASP A 43 -12.42 -14.23 -15.93
N SER A 44 -13.37 -13.53 -15.32
CA SER A 44 -14.71 -13.32 -15.89
C SER A 44 -14.65 -12.17 -16.88
N SER A 45 -13.89 -12.35 -17.96
CA SER A 45 -13.86 -11.43 -19.09
C SER A 45 -13.81 -12.17 -20.45
N ARG A 46 -15.00 -12.53 -20.96
CA ARG A 46 -15.42 -12.79 -22.38
C ARG A 46 -16.83 -13.42 -22.33
N ASP A 47 -17.90 -12.66 -22.55
CA ASP A 47 -18.57 -12.36 -23.84
C ASP A 47 -19.30 -13.58 -24.49
N ASP A 48 -20.61 -13.39 -24.69
CA ASP A 48 -21.62 -14.17 -25.43
C ASP A 48 -21.79 -15.69 -25.20
N GLY A 49 -22.74 -16.01 -24.32
CA GLY A 49 -23.78 -17.04 -24.51
C GLY A 49 -23.39 -18.45 -24.99
N GLU A 50 -23.26 -19.39 -24.05
CA GLU A 50 -23.96 -20.67 -24.14
C GLU A 50 -24.16 -21.27 -22.74
N VAL A 51 -25.40 -21.28 -22.28
CA VAL A 51 -25.81 -22.05 -21.10
C VAL A 51 -25.86 -23.53 -21.47
N ALA A 52 -24.70 -24.20 -21.43
CA ALA A 52 -24.67 -25.65 -21.33
C ALA A 52 -24.98 -26.05 -19.89
N ALA A 53 -26.27 -25.95 -19.54
CA ALA A 53 -26.85 -26.79 -18.51
C ALA A 53 -26.52 -28.26 -18.82
N LEU A 54 -26.21 -29.03 -17.78
CA LEU A 54 -26.31 -30.50 -17.58
C LEU A 54 -25.31 -30.82 -16.44
N SER A 55 -25.65 -30.80 -15.16
CA SER A 55 -26.42 -31.87 -14.47
C SER A 55 -26.67 -31.41 -13.02
N ALA A 56 -27.93 -31.28 -12.58
CA ALA A 56 -28.67 -32.28 -11.79
C ALA A 56 -28.15 -32.50 -10.34
N ALA A 57 -28.94 -31.98 -9.38
CA ALA A 57 -29.16 -32.50 -8.03
C ALA A 57 -27.94 -32.88 -7.17
N GLY A 58 -27.37 -31.87 -6.52
CA GLY A 58 -26.70 -32.00 -5.23
C GLY A 58 -26.80 -30.65 -4.53
N ALA A 59 -27.19 -30.62 -3.25
CA ALA A 59 -26.76 -29.50 -2.41
C ALA A 59 -25.22 -29.40 -2.56
N PRO A 60 -24.60 -28.22 -2.63
CA PRO A 60 -23.14 -28.15 -2.65
C PRO A 60 -22.64 -28.87 -1.39
N SER A 61 -22.03 -30.03 -1.56
CA SER A 61 -21.30 -30.68 -0.48
C SER A 61 -20.29 -29.66 0.05
N PRO A 62 -20.07 -29.57 1.36
CA PRO A 62 -19.13 -28.63 1.98
C PRO A 62 -17.65 -28.97 1.71
N GLU A 63 -17.33 -29.59 0.57
CA GLU A 63 -16.09 -30.36 0.35
C GLU A 63 -15.23 -29.84 -0.82
N ASP A 64 -15.65 -28.79 -1.53
CA ASP A 64 -14.91 -28.21 -2.67
C ASP A 64 -14.40 -26.78 -2.39
N THR A 65 -14.10 -26.44 -1.13
CA THR A 65 -13.18 -25.33 -0.87
C THR A 65 -11.76 -25.82 -1.11
N PRO A 66 -10.90 -25.11 -1.85
CA PRO A 66 -9.49 -25.47 -1.93
C PRO A 66 -8.90 -25.39 -0.52
N ASP A 67 -8.75 -26.53 0.13
CA ASP A 67 -8.19 -26.61 1.49
C ASP A 67 -6.66 -26.58 1.45
N THR A 68 -6.07 -26.26 0.30
CA THR A 68 -4.63 -26.29 0.10
C THR A 68 -4.20 -25.33 -1.01
N PHE A 69 -3.08 -24.64 -0.81
CA PHE A 69 -2.48 -23.76 -1.82
C PHE A 69 -0.94 -23.78 -1.73
N PRO A 70 -0.22 -23.48 -2.82
CA PRO A 70 1.24 -23.40 -2.79
C PRO A 70 1.70 -22.05 -2.22
N CYS A 71 2.73 -22.07 -1.36
CA CYS A 71 3.38 -20.85 -0.91
C CYS A 71 4.02 -20.11 -2.11
N PRO A 72 3.74 -18.82 -2.36
CA PRO A 72 4.29 -18.08 -3.49
C PRO A 72 5.80 -17.78 -3.37
N ILE A 73 6.45 -18.17 -2.27
CA ILE A 73 7.85 -17.86 -1.99
C ILE A 73 8.73 -19.11 -2.10
N CYS A 74 8.29 -20.23 -1.53
CA CYS A 74 9.03 -21.50 -1.57
C CYS A 74 8.31 -22.65 -2.27
N HIS A 75 7.07 -22.45 -2.70
CA HIS A 75 6.22 -23.45 -3.35
C HIS A 75 5.83 -24.65 -2.47
N ASP A 76 6.14 -24.61 -1.17
CA ASP A 76 5.66 -25.60 -0.21
C ASP A 76 4.13 -25.59 -0.14
N GLU A 77 3.55 -26.77 -0.04
CA GLU A 77 2.11 -26.97 0.08
C GLU A 77 1.62 -26.54 1.47
N VAL A 78 0.64 -25.63 1.49
CA VAL A 78 0.00 -25.14 2.72
C VAL A 78 -1.39 -25.72 2.82
N SER A 79 -1.58 -26.68 3.73
CA SER A 79 -2.90 -27.24 4.05
C SER A 79 -3.65 -26.36 5.07
N LEU A 80 -4.93 -26.19 4.85
CA LEU A 80 -5.87 -25.45 5.68
C LEU A 80 -6.88 -26.41 6.33
N ASP A 81 -7.26 -26.11 7.57
CA ASP A 81 -8.37 -26.80 8.24
C ASP A 81 -9.71 -26.15 7.82
N GLY A 82 -10.84 -26.65 8.31
CA GLY A 82 -12.17 -26.03 8.12
C GLY A 82 -12.34 -24.60 8.68
N ARG A 83 -11.28 -23.97 9.22
CA ARG A 83 -11.21 -22.54 9.53
C ARG A 83 -10.57 -21.71 8.41
N GLY A 84 -10.11 -22.34 7.33
CA GLY A 84 -9.38 -21.69 6.25
C GLY A 84 -8.16 -20.91 6.75
N LEU A 85 -7.94 -19.74 6.16
CA LEU A 85 -6.82 -18.85 6.50
C LEU A 85 -6.87 -18.31 7.94
N ASP A 86 -8.04 -18.25 8.57
CA ASP A 86 -8.16 -17.84 9.97
C ASP A 86 -7.59 -18.88 10.95
N GLY A 87 -7.33 -20.10 10.48
CA GLY A 87 -6.59 -21.12 11.21
C GLY A 87 -5.08 -20.89 11.27
N LEU A 88 -4.53 -20.03 10.41
CA LEU A 88 -3.09 -19.75 10.36
C LEU A 88 -2.66 -18.74 11.43
N LYS A 89 -1.42 -18.87 11.89
CA LYS A 89 -0.86 -18.00 12.92
C LYS A 89 -0.67 -16.60 12.37
N LYS A 90 -1.21 -15.59 13.05
CA LYS A 90 -0.91 -14.17 12.78
C LYS A 90 0.47 -13.83 13.33
N ASP A 91 1.34 -13.22 12.53
CA ASP A 91 2.66 -12.78 12.96
C ASP A 91 2.58 -11.37 13.56
N LEU A 92 2.18 -11.30 14.83
CA LEU A 92 2.08 -10.04 15.56
C LEU A 92 3.43 -9.35 15.74
N LEU A 93 4.54 -10.10 15.73
CA LEU A 93 5.87 -9.50 15.83
C LEU A 93 6.19 -8.73 14.56
N LEU A 94 6.00 -9.36 13.40
CA LEU A 94 6.17 -8.69 12.10
C LEU A 94 5.26 -7.47 11.98
N GLN A 95 3.99 -7.58 12.40
CA GLN A 95 3.06 -6.44 12.44
C GLN A 95 3.62 -5.29 13.30
N HIS A 96 4.06 -5.57 14.53
CA HIS A 96 4.63 -4.53 15.40
C HIS A 96 5.92 -3.91 14.84
N ILE A 97 6.73 -4.67 14.11
CA ILE A 97 7.94 -4.15 13.45
C ILE A 97 7.54 -3.17 12.35
N VAL A 98 6.56 -3.52 11.50
CA VAL A 98 6.00 -2.64 10.47
C VAL A 98 5.43 -1.36 11.10
N ASP A 99 4.63 -1.50 12.15
CA ASP A 99 4.01 -0.35 12.83
C ASP A 99 5.07 0.62 13.37
N ARG A 100 6.13 0.08 13.98
CA ARG A 100 7.25 0.89 14.48
C ARG A 100 8.02 1.57 13.35
N TYR A 101 8.26 0.87 12.25
CA TYR A 101 8.91 1.43 11.07
C TYR A 101 8.12 2.61 10.51
N VAL A 102 6.80 2.45 10.32
CA VAL A 102 5.90 3.51 9.86
C VAL A 102 5.87 4.69 10.84
N ALA A 103 5.79 4.42 12.14
CA ALA A 103 5.80 5.46 13.16
C ALA A 103 7.14 6.22 13.22
N GLN A 104 8.26 5.53 12.95
CA GLN A 104 9.58 6.14 12.89
C GLN A 104 9.74 7.02 11.65
N LYS A 105 9.33 6.54 10.47
CA LYS A 105 9.26 7.35 9.24
C LYS A 105 8.47 8.65 9.47
N LYS A 106 7.29 8.57 10.10
CA LYS A 106 6.50 9.76 10.47
C LYS A 106 7.21 10.72 11.44
N LYS A 107 8.08 10.20 12.32
CA LYS A 107 8.86 11.02 13.27
C LYS A 107 10.11 11.65 12.63
N ASP A 108 10.71 10.98 11.66
CA ASP A 108 11.84 11.51 10.90
C ASP A 108 11.37 12.55 9.86
N GLU A 109 10.09 12.53 9.51
CA GLU A 109 9.39 13.54 8.72
C GLU A 109 8.90 14.75 9.55
N LYS A 110 9.54 15.03 10.70
CA LYS A 110 9.27 16.23 11.50
C LYS A 110 9.86 17.46 10.82
N ILE A 111 9.06 18.07 9.96
CA ILE A 111 9.47 19.24 9.21
C ILE A 111 9.22 20.51 10.03
N PRO A 112 10.25 21.34 10.27
CA PRO A 112 10.09 22.60 10.99
C PRO A 112 9.44 23.68 10.11
N CYS A 113 8.74 24.61 10.75
CA CYS A 113 8.27 25.82 10.10
C CYS A 113 9.44 26.71 9.68
N GLN A 114 9.43 27.16 8.43
CA GLN A 114 10.52 27.96 7.86
C GLN A 114 10.40 29.46 8.15
N LEU A 115 9.26 29.91 8.70
CA LEU A 115 8.96 31.34 8.94
C LEU A 115 8.98 31.75 10.43
N CYS A 116 9.18 30.79 11.34
CA CYS A 116 9.25 31.09 12.77
C CYS A 116 10.57 31.79 13.13
N LYS A 117 10.48 32.86 13.93
CA LYS A 117 11.64 33.35 14.69
C LYS A 117 11.94 32.29 15.77
N ARG A 118 13.18 31.80 15.81
CA ARG A 118 13.61 30.62 16.58
C ARG A 118 13.08 30.62 18.04
N PRO A 119 12.72 29.45 18.62
CA PRO A 119 12.78 28.11 18.02
C PRO A 119 11.63 27.86 17.04
N ALA A 120 11.92 27.17 15.94
CA ALA A 120 10.92 26.85 14.93
C ALA A 120 9.94 25.80 15.46
N LYS A 121 8.64 26.11 15.40
CA LYS A 121 7.57 25.14 15.67
C LYS A 121 7.49 24.12 14.54
N MET A 122 6.89 22.96 14.80
CA MET A 122 6.61 21.98 13.74
C MET A 122 5.66 22.56 12.70
N ALA A 123 5.90 22.25 11.42
CA ALA A 123 5.00 22.59 10.35
C ALA A 123 3.74 21.72 10.42
N ALA A 124 2.59 22.33 10.15
CA ALA A 124 1.30 21.65 10.04
C ALA A 124 0.92 21.41 8.58
N LYS A 125 1.34 22.30 7.67
CA LYS A 125 1.09 22.20 6.24
C LYS A 125 2.28 22.73 5.43
N SER A 126 2.38 22.26 4.19
CA SER A 126 3.30 22.80 3.18
C SER A 126 2.53 23.23 1.95
N CYS A 127 2.88 24.39 1.38
CA CYS A 127 2.31 24.88 0.13
C CYS A 127 3.22 24.50 -1.03
N LEU A 128 2.67 23.85 -2.07
CA LEU A 128 3.43 23.38 -3.22
C LEU A 128 3.93 24.53 -4.10
N GLU A 129 3.18 25.62 -4.19
CA GLU A 129 3.49 26.79 -5.00
C GLU A 129 4.53 27.67 -4.30
N CYS A 130 4.33 27.95 -3.00
CA CYS A 130 5.27 28.73 -2.21
C CYS A 130 6.54 27.94 -1.86
N LYS A 131 6.50 26.60 -1.97
CA LYS A 131 7.57 25.68 -1.55
C LYS A 131 8.03 25.89 -0.10
N VAL A 132 7.08 26.20 0.78
CA VAL A 132 7.34 26.54 2.18
C VAL A 132 6.45 25.71 3.10
N SER A 133 7.04 25.30 4.22
CA SER A 133 6.36 24.60 5.32
C SER A 133 6.03 25.58 6.45
N TYR A 134 4.77 25.58 6.87
CA TYR A 134 4.21 26.53 7.83
C TYR A 134 3.71 25.79 9.07
N CYS A 135 4.02 26.31 10.26
CA CYS A 135 3.23 25.98 11.46
C CYS A 135 1.86 26.66 11.35
N GLU A 136 0.87 26.21 12.14
CA GLU A 136 -0.49 26.75 12.11
C GLU A 136 -0.55 28.29 12.22
N GLN A 137 0.29 28.86 13.09
CA GLN A 137 0.34 30.31 13.30
C GLN A 137 0.93 31.07 12.12
N CYS A 138 2.03 30.58 11.52
CA CYS A 138 2.61 31.20 10.35
C CYS A 138 1.67 31.03 9.15
N LEU A 139 1.04 29.87 8.99
CA LEU A 139 0.08 29.61 7.92
C LEU A 139 -1.06 30.63 7.96
N ALA A 140 -1.69 30.84 9.12
CA ALA A 140 -2.80 31.78 9.27
C ALA A 140 -2.42 33.24 8.95
N VAL A 141 -1.17 33.63 9.23
CA VAL A 141 -0.70 35.03 9.06
C VAL A 141 -0.15 35.27 7.65
N THR A 142 0.58 34.31 7.08
CA THR A 142 1.30 34.49 5.81
C THR A 142 0.64 33.78 4.63
N HIS A 143 -0.37 32.95 4.88
CA HIS A 143 -1.13 32.23 3.86
C HIS A 143 -2.62 32.14 4.27
N PRO A 144 -3.30 33.29 4.45
CA PRO A 144 -4.71 33.31 4.82
C PRO A 144 -5.57 32.65 3.73
N ASN A 145 -6.70 32.06 4.13
CA ASN A 145 -7.65 31.40 3.22
C ASN A 145 -8.49 32.42 2.42
N HIS A 146 -7.80 33.31 1.71
CA HIS A 146 -8.39 34.31 0.83
C HIS A 146 -7.34 34.74 -0.22
N ALA A 147 -7.80 35.32 -1.33
CA ALA A 147 -6.91 35.75 -2.42
C ALA A 147 -5.73 36.60 -1.90
N PRO A 148 -4.50 36.40 -2.43
CA PRO A 148 -4.15 35.65 -3.65
C PRO A 148 -3.88 34.14 -3.46
N PHE A 149 -4.03 33.58 -2.26
CA PHE A 149 -3.54 32.24 -1.93
C PHE A 149 -4.60 31.12 -1.96
N THR A 150 -5.81 31.43 -2.42
CA THR A 150 -6.93 30.47 -2.49
C THR A 150 -6.70 29.33 -3.48
N GLU A 151 -5.84 29.53 -4.48
CA GLU A 151 -5.53 28.53 -5.51
C GLU A 151 -4.26 27.72 -5.20
N HIS A 152 -3.59 28.01 -4.08
CA HIS A 152 -2.40 27.27 -3.66
C HIS A 152 -2.79 25.99 -2.92
N GLU A 153 -2.15 24.87 -3.26
CA GLU A 153 -2.42 23.58 -2.65
C GLU A 153 -1.61 23.39 -1.36
N LEU A 154 -2.33 23.17 -0.25
CA LEU A 154 -1.75 22.86 1.05
C LEU A 154 -1.78 21.36 1.32
N VAL A 155 -0.62 20.73 1.29
CA VAL A 155 -0.41 19.31 1.59
C VAL A 155 0.17 19.11 2.99
N ASP A 156 0.24 17.85 3.43
CA ASP A 156 0.99 17.51 4.64
C ASP A 156 2.47 17.93 4.51
N PRO A 157 3.16 18.23 5.63
CA PRO A 157 4.52 18.71 5.56
C PRO A 157 5.43 17.77 4.76
N ARG A 158 6.16 18.30 3.77
CA ARG A 158 7.15 17.55 2.98
C ARG A 158 8.54 18.13 3.13
N THR A 159 9.57 17.28 3.09
CA THR A 159 10.99 17.69 3.12
C THR A 159 11.50 18.11 1.74
N THR A 160 10.82 17.67 0.67
CA THR A 160 11.13 17.99 -0.73
C THR A 160 9.87 18.48 -1.44
N PHE A 161 10.04 19.52 -2.26
CA PHE A 161 8.96 20.13 -3.07
C PHE A 161 9.11 19.81 -4.56
N ASP A 162 10.11 18.99 -4.90
CA ASP A 162 10.43 18.60 -6.27
C ASP A 162 10.22 17.09 -6.41
N GLU A 163 8.97 16.66 -6.52
CA GLU A 163 8.65 15.42 -7.23
C GLU A 163 7.49 15.70 -8.16
N VAL A 164 7.85 16.18 -9.36
CA VAL A 164 7.03 15.96 -10.55
C VAL A 164 6.93 14.45 -10.68
N SER A 165 5.73 13.91 -10.45
CA SER A 165 5.42 12.50 -10.68
C SER A 165 5.92 12.10 -12.07
N ILE A 166 6.98 11.29 -12.13
CA ILE A 166 7.53 10.72 -13.38
C ILE A 166 6.60 9.57 -13.83
N ALA A 167 5.29 9.86 -13.89
CA ALA A 167 4.27 9.00 -14.45
C ALA A 167 3.70 9.57 -15.76
N SER A 168 4.46 10.47 -16.43
CA SER A 168 4.10 10.99 -17.77
C SER A 168 5.20 10.82 -18.83
N PHE A 169 6.25 10.04 -18.55
CA PHE A 169 7.35 9.79 -19.50
C PHE A 169 7.17 8.58 -20.43
N LEU A 170 5.98 7.99 -20.54
CA LEU A 170 5.74 6.90 -21.50
C LEU A 170 4.75 7.30 -22.59
N ALA A 171 5.22 8.14 -23.51
CA ALA A 171 4.91 8.04 -24.94
C ALA A 171 5.87 8.93 -25.75
N THR A 172 7.14 8.55 -25.82
CA THR A 172 7.86 8.71 -27.10
C THR A 172 8.26 7.32 -27.56
N PRO A 173 8.15 7.07 -28.87
CA PRO A 173 9.40 7.01 -29.61
C PRO A 173 9.34 7.70 -30.98
N GLN A 174 10.46 8.37 -31.29
CA GLN A 174 11.24 8.38 -32.54
C GLN A 174 10.53 8.58 -33.89
N GLU A 175 11.09 9.18 -34.94
CA GLU A 175 12.25 10.01 -35.26
C GLU A 175 12.02 10.41 -36.74
N ARG A 176 12.49 11.59 -37.14
CA ARG A 176 13.09 11.95 -38.45
C ARG A 176 12.42 11.58 -39.79
N SER A 177 12.37 12.61 -40.63
CA SER A 177 12.57 12.62 -42.11
C SER A 177 11.31 12.79 -42.97
N LEU A 178 11.01 14.03 -43.34
CA LEU A 178 11.32 14.63 -44.65
C LEU A 178 10.94 16.12 -44.67
#